data_AF-A0A2D7ASH4-F1
#
_entry.id   AF-A0A2D7ASH4-F1
#
_cell.length_a   1.000
_cell.length_b   1.000
_cell.length_c   1.000
_cell.angle_alpha   90.00
_cell.angle_beta   90.00
_cell.angle_gamma   90.00
#
_symmetry.space_group_name_H-M   'P 1'
#
loop_
_entity.id
_entity.type
_entity.pdbx_description
1 polymer ?
#
loop_
_entity_poly.entity_id
_entity_poly.type
_entity_poly.pdbx_seq_one_letter_code
_entity_poly.pdbx_strand_id
1 'polypeptide(L)'
;MQVSQHSRKSSQQGDEAVVAVVEFLSAFTLFLMILTAFMSLAQLELGSNDPYSDLVDRSAVDGLDRLTNGEGWYVPYVDGVRDQVNATEDWHHIPATDLYNGILQPGIIKDGLLDLDRIDALSNVSIEAITSGLGLASDLKVRLLIQVESSSNLENVGDILFDGGSDRSTAGTSSVASRTFISGNDVISVSLEVHDGGKAPKVLRITEVSPRPADGGPEWIEVQNQNGFALSLKGWSFERSGTSGTTDYLYKEGVIPGGEIALFSGDPTSQEIGNASVVYDLGSSGFLGVGSVSGLDDNIGRLKMLFAEEDEGEGSQVCKVEWGAASGILLNNTIVWNGGPPSKSSSWNVSDTPTPGQV
;
A
#
# COMPACT_ATOMS: atom_id res chain seq x y z
N MET A 1 -3.52 51.62 88.63
CA MET A 1 -3.88 50.58 87.64
C MET A 1 -4.43 51.28 86.40
N GLN A 2 -3.57 51.54 85.41
CA GLN A 2 -3.99 51.97 84.07
C GLN A 2 -4.40 50.73 83.28
N VAL A 3 -5.65 50.68 82.83
CA VAL A 3 -6.16 49.61 81.98
C VAL A 3 -5.80 49.94 80.53
N SER A 4 -4.87 49.15 80.03
CA SER A 4 -4.47 48.85 78.64
C SER A 4 -5.34 49.43 77.51
N GLN A 5 -4.84 50.46 76.83
CA GLN A 5 -5.21 50.76 75.44
C GLN A 5 -4.23 50.04 74.49
N HIS A 6 -4.45 48.76 74.21
CA HIS A 6 -3.77 48.07 73.11
C HIS A 6 -4.70 47.05 72.46
N SER A 7 -4.59 46.94 71.13
CA SER A 7 -5.23 45.96 70.24
C SER A 7 -6.61 46.32 69.64
N ARG A 8 -6.63 47.31 68.74
CA ARG A 8 -7.69 47.38 67.70
C ARG A 8 -7.25 47.90 66.33
N LYS A 9 -6.06 48.51 66.20
CA LYS A 9 -5.53 48.98 64.91
C LYS A 9 -4.73 47.95 64.11
N SER A 10 -4.26 46.85 64.72
CA SER A 10 -3.45 45.83 64.02
C SER A 10 -4.26 44.78 63.25
N SER A 11 -5.55 44.57 63.58
CA SER A 11 -6.39 43.55 62.94
C SER A 11 -6.94 44.02 61.59
N GLN A 12 -7.30 45.29 61.42
CA GLN A 12 -7.84 45.81 60.15
C GLN A 12 -6.80 45.84 59.02
N GLN A 13 -5.54 46.13 59.34
CA GLN A 13 -4.46 46.21 58.35
C GLN A 13 -4.01 44.82 57.86
N GLY A 14 -4.19 43.78 58.68
CA GLY A 14 -3.97 42.39 58.30
C GLY A 14 -5.07 41.85 57.39
N ASP A 15 -6.33 42.19 57.66
CA ASP A 15 -7.47 41.78 56.82
C ASP A 15 -7.41 42.45 55.43
N GLU A 16 -7.04 43.74 55.36
CA GLU A 16 -6.90 44.47 54.09
C GLU A 16 -5.75 43.90 53.23
N ALA A 17 -4.63 43.51 53.86
CA ALA A 17 -3.53 42.83 53.19
C ALA A 17 -3.91 41.43 52.69
N VAL A 18 -4.69 40.67 53.47
CA VAL A 18 -5.18 39.34 53.06
C VAL A 18 -6.19 39.47 51.92
N VAL A 19 -7.11 40.44 51.97
CA VAL A 19 -8.06 40.72 50.88
C VAL A 19 -7.32 41.10 49.60
N ALA A 20 -6.31 41.97 49.67
CA ALA A 20 -5.50 42.34 48.51
C ALA A 20 -4.74 41.14 47.90
N VAL A 21 -4.22 40.24 48.73
CA VAL A 21 -3.56 39.00 48.27
C VAL A 21 -4.57 38.06 47.62
N VAL A 22 -5.77 37.92 48.17
CA VAL A 22 -6.84 37.08 47.60
C VAL A 22 -7.37 37.66 46.28
N GLU A 23 -7.57 38.97 46.18
CA GLU A 23 -7.92 39.65 44.92
C GLU A 23 -6.84 39.48 43.86
N PHE A 24 -5.57 39.60 44.24
CA PHE A 24 -4.46 39.38 43.31
C PHE A 24 -4.42 37.93 42.82
N LEU A 25 -4.54 36.94 43.72
CA LEU A 25 -4.56 35.53 43.37
C LEU A 25 -5.77 35.15 42.51
N SER A 26 -6.95 35.70 42.81
CA SER A 26 -8.16 35.46 42.01
C SER A 26 -8.09 36.13 40.64
N ALA A 27 -7.58 37.37 40.55
CA ALA A 27 -7.32 38.03 39.26
C ALA A 27 -6.25 37.31 38.44
N PHE A 28 -5.17 36.83 39.08
CA PHE A 28 -4.10 36.11 38.41
C PHE A 28 -4.55 34.73 37.91
N THR A 29 -5.33 33.99 38.70
CA THR A 29 -5.91 32.72 38.28
C THR A 29 -6.92 32.90 37.16
N LEU A 30 -7.74 33.96 37.19
CA LEU A 30 -8.67 34.29 36.13
C LEU A 30 -7.94 34.71 34.85
N PHE A 31 -6.84 35.48 34.96
CA PHE A 31 -5.97 35.81 33.84
C PHE A 31 -5.33 34.56 33.23
N LEU A 32 -4.81 33.63 34.05
CA LEU A 32 -4.24 32.38 33.56
C LEU A 32 -5.30 31.51 32.86
N MET A 33 -6.53 31.44 33.39
CA MET A 33 -7.64 30.74 32.73
C MET A 33 -8.01 31.36 31.39
N ILE A 34 -8.02 32.70 31.29
CA ILE A 34 -8.28 33.39 30.02
C ILE A 34 -7.12 33.15 29.05
N LEU A 35 -5.87 33.20 29.50
CA LEU A 35 -4.70 32.97 28.66
C LEU A 35 -4.68 31.55 28.09
N THR A 36 -4.95 30.53 28.92
CA THR A 36 -5.02 29.14 28.46
C THR A 36 -6.20 28.92 27.53
N ALA A 37 -7.37 29.49 27.81
CA ALA A 37 -8.53 29.44 26.91
C ALA A 37 -8.24 30.12 25.57
N PHE A 38 -7.59 31.27 25.58
CA PHE A 38 -7.22 32.02 24.38
C PHE A 38 -6.18 31.26 23.53
N MET A 39 -5.12 30.73 24.15
CA MET A 39 -4.11 29.94 23.42
C MET A 39 -4.72 28.64 22.84
N SER A 40 -5.67 28.03 23.56
CA SER A 40 -6.39 26.84 23.06
C SER A 40 -7.29 27.20 21.86
N LEU A 41 -7.98 28.35 21.92
CA LEU A 41 -8.82 28.83 20.82
C LEU A 41 -7.98 29.25 19.60
N ALA A 42 -6.85 29.92 19.82
CA ALA A 42 -5.93 30.31 18.75
C ALA A 42 -5.33 29.09 18.04
N GLN A 43 -5.01 28.01 18.77
CA GLN A 43 -4.60 26.73 18.17
C GLN A 43 -5.71 26.08 17.35
N LEU A 44 -6.98 26.27 17.72
CA LEU A 44 -8.12 25.76 16.95
C LEU A 44 -8.41 26.59 15.69
N GLU A 45 -8.20 27.91 15.72
CA GLU A 45 -8.47 28.79 14.57
C GLU A 45 -7.31 28.85 13.56
N LEU A 46 -6.05 28.77 14.01
CA LEU A 46 -4.86 28.90 13.15
C LEU A 46 -4.29 27.54 12.71
N GLY A 47 -4.78 26.43 13.26
CA GLY A 47 -4.20 25.10 13.03
C GLY A 47 -2.82 24.92 13.67
N SER A 48 -2.19 23.76 13.44
CA SER A 48 -0.78 23.57 13.79
C SER A 48 0.09 24.35 12.82
N ASN A 49 0.91 25.28 13.33
CA ASN A 49 1.94 25.97 12.53
C ASN A 49 3.14 25.02 12.30
N ASP A 50 2.90 23.90 11.63
CA ASP A 50 3.89 22.89 11.29
C ASP A 50 4.08 22.86 9.76
N PRO A 51 5.22 23.34 9.24
CA PRO A 51 5.49 23.34 7.80
C PRO A 51 5.41 21.95 7.16
N TYR A 52 5.63 20.88 7.92
CA TYR A 52 5.51 19.52 7.41
C TYR A 52 4.05 19.12 7.23
N SER A 53 3.17 19.46 8.18
CA SER A 53 1.72 19.27 8.02
C SER A 53 1.18 20.05 6.84
N ASP A 54 1.60 21.32 6.69
CA ASP A 54 1.21 22.16 5.54
C ASP A 54 1.62 21.54 4.21
N LEU A 55 2.80 20.90 4.16
CA LEU A 55 3.28 20.18 2.98
C LEU A 55 2.39 18.97 2.67
N VAL A 56 2.04 18.17 3.66
CA VAL A 56 1.18 16.98 3.48
C VAL A 56 -0.21 17.39 3.02
N ASP A 57 -0.80 18.43 3.63
CA ASP A 57 -2.09 19.00 3.24
C ASP A 57 -2.09 19.50 1.80
N ARG A 58 -1.08 20.29 1.43
CA ARG A 58 -0.92 20.76 0.07
C ARG A 58 -0.73 19.61 -0.91
N SER A 59 0.04 18.59 -0.53
CA SER A 59 0.32 17.43 -1.37
C SER A 59 -0.94 16.63 -1.68
N ALA A 60 -1.85 16.47 -0.72
CA ALA A 60 -3.15 15.84 -0.96
C ALA A 60 -4.01 16.64 -1.95
N VAL A 61 -4.09 17.97 -1.79
CA VAL A 61 -4.88 18.84 -2.67
C VAL A 61 -4.28 18.91 -4.08
N ASP A 62 -2.98 19.20 -4.19
CA ASP A 62 -2.27 19.31 -5.48
C ASP A 62 -2.25 17.94 -6.21
N GLY A 63 -2.11 16.84 -5.47
CA GLY A 63 -2.15 15.48 -6.02
C GLY A 63 -3.55 15.13 -6.55
N LEU A 64 -4.60 15.43 -5.79
CA LEU A 64 -5.97 15.19 -6.25
C LEU A 64 -6.31 16.07 -7.47
N ASP A 65 -5.88 17.33 -7.48
CA ASP A 65 -6.08 18.20 -8.64
C ASP A 65 -5.39 17.60 -9.88
N ARG A 66 -4.12 17.20 -9.77
CA ARG A 66 -3.40 16.57 -10.90
C ARG A 66 -4.07 15.31 -11.43
N LEU A 67 -4.57 14.46 -10.53
CA LEU A 67 -5.30 13.24 -10.90
C LEU A 67 -6.63 13.57 -11.60
N THR A 68 -7.30 14.66 -11.19
CA THR A 68 -8.67 14.97 -11.60
C THR A 68 -8.81 16.17 -12.54
N ASN A 69 -7.72 16.70 -13.09
CA ASN A 69 -7.74 17.88 -13.97
C ASN A 69 -7.54 17.52 -15.46
N GLY A 70 -7.26 16.27 -15.80
CA GLY A 70 -7.14 15.86 -17.20
C GLY A 70 -6.91 14.38 -17.41
N GLU A 71 -6.48 14.06 -18.63
CA GLU A 71 -6.33 12.70 -19.15
C GLU A 71 -5.03 12.03 -18.68
N GLY A 72 -4.08 12.80 -18.19
CA GLY A 72 -2.74 12.31 -17.86
C GLY A 72 -1.86 12.15 -19.10
N TRP A 73 -0.62 11.77 -18.87
CA TRP A 73 0.40 11.68 -19.91
C TRP A 73 1.48 10.69 -19.52
N TYR A 74 1.84 9.80 -20.45
CA TYR A 74 2.93 8.84 -20.29
C TYR A 74 4.07 9.13 -21.26
N VAL A 75 5.30 9.02 -20.78
CA VAL A 75 6.53 9.15 -21.56
C VAL A 75 7.39 7.90 -21.31
N PRO A 76 7.58 7.03 -22.32
CA PRO A 76 8.42 5.85 -22.16
C PRO A 76 9.90 6.20 -22.01
N TYR A 77 10.66 5.29 -21.38
CA TYR A 77 12.11 5.30 -21.44
C TYR A 77 12.61 4.29 -22.48
N VAL A 78 13.55 4.72 -23.31
CA VAL A 78 14.31 3.86 -24.22
C VAL A 78 15.78 4.05 -23.90
N ASP A 79 16.46 2.97 -23.52
CA ASP A 79 17.88 2.98 -23.09
C ASP A 79 18.18 4.02 -21.98
N GLY A 80 17.23 4.21 -21.06
CA GLY A 80 17.34 5.15 -19.93
C GLY A 80 17.14 6.63 -20.32
N VAL A 81 16.77 6.92 -21.57
CA VAL A 81 16.46 8.27 -22.06
C VAL A 81 14.97 8.41 -22.33
N ARG A 82 14.40 9.57 -21.99
CA ARG A 82 12.99 9.87 -22.25
C ARG A 82 12.73 9.89 -23.75
N ASP A 83 11.80 9.07 -24.20
CA ASP A 83 11.33 9.07 -25.57
C ASP A 83 10.06 9.93 -25.69
N GLN A 84 10.28 11.22 -25.93
CA GLN A 84 9.20 12.19 -26.08
C GLN A 84 8.35 11.94 -27.35
N VAL A 85 8.89 11.23 -28.34
CA VAL A 85 8.20 11.00 -29.63
C VAL A 85 7.08 9.98 -29.45
N ASN A 86 7.29 8.98 -28.60
CA ASN A 86 6.32 7.93 -28.29
C ASN A 86 5.48 8.23 -27.03
N ALA A 87 5.46 9.49 -26.60
CA ALA A 87 4.64 9.91 -25.47
C ALA A 87 3.15 9.97 -25.86
N THR A 88 2.25 9.62 -24.94
CA THR A 88 0.82 9.50 -25.22
C THR A 88 -0.07 9.81 -24.01
N GLU A 89 -1.30 10.27 -24.27
CA GLU A 89 -2.39 10.39 -23.27
C GLU A 89 -3.12 9.06 -23.05
N ASP A 90 -2.94 8.08 -23.95
CA ASP A 90 -3.56 6.75 -23.91
C ASP A 90 -2.81 5.77 -22.99
N TRP A 91 -2.29 6.28 -21.87
CA TRP A 91 -1.52 5.49 -20.90
C TRP A 91 -2.31 4.32 -20.32
N HIS A 92 -3.64 4.43 -20.27
CA HIS A 92 -4.56 3.42 -19.74
C HIS A 92 -4.61 2.13 -20.58
N HIS A 93 -4.08 2.16 -21.81
CA HIS A 93 -3.93 0.97 -22.66
C HIS A 93 -2.54 0.34 -22.61
N ILE A 94 -1.61 0.92 -21.84
CA ILE A 94 -0.24 0.45 -21.74
C ILE A 94 -0.15 -0.59 -20.61
N PRO A 95 0.47 -1.76 -20.85
CA PRO A 95 0.61 -2.78 -19.82
C PRO A 95 1.51 -2.30 -18.68
N ALA A 96 1.30 -2.85 -17.48
CA ALA A 96 2.03 -2.46 -16.28
C ALA A 96 3.57 -2.52 -16.44
N THR A 97 4.08 -3.52 -17.18
CA THR A 97 5.52 -3.69 -17.45
C THR A 97 6.12 -2.51 -18.19
N ASP A 98 5.37 -1.93 -19.12
CA ASP A 98 5.84 -0.82 -19.94
C ASP A 98 5.63 0.51 -19.19
N LEU A 99 4.50 0.65 -18.48
CA LEU A 99 4.27 1.80 -17.59
C LEU A 99 5.35 1.93 -16.52
N TYR A 100 5.82 0.81 -15.97
CA TYR A 100 6.92 0.77 -15.01
C TYR A 100 8.24 1.30 -15.60
N ASN A 101 8.43 1.17 -16.92
CA ASN A 101 9.60 1.63 -17.67
C ASN A 101 9.39 3.01 -18.30
N GLY A 102 8.72 3.93 -17.60
CA GLY A 102 8.49 5.28 -18.09
C GLY A 102 8.21 6.28 -16.97
N ILE A 103 7.77 7.47 -17.37
CA ILE A 103 7.17 8.45 -16.45
C ILE A 103 5.69 8.56 -16.79
N LEU A 104 4.86 8.45 -15.77
CA LEU A 104 3.43 8.66 -15.86
C LEU A 104 3.03 9.84 -15.00
N GLN A 105 2.30 10.80 -15.57
CA GLN A 105 1.40 11.66 -14.82
C GLN A 105 -0.01 11.11 -15.03
N PRO A 106 -0.61 10.44 -14.03
CA PRO A 106 -1.92 9.84 -14.20
C PRO A 106 -3.01 10.91 -14.22
N GLY A 107 -4.09 10.62 -14.95
CA GLY A 107 -5.27 11.46 -15.01
C GLY A 107 -6.49 10.62 -15.35
N ILE A 108 -7.58 10.79 -14.61
CA ILE A 108 -8.79 9.94 -14.71
C ILE A 108 -9.97 10.67 -15.37
N ILE A 109 -9.73 11.84 -15.98
CA ILE A 109 -10.76 12.66 -16.61
C ILE A 109 -10.54 12.72 -18.11
N LYS A 110 -11.60 12.49 -18.89
CA LYS A 110 -11.65 12.68 -20.33
C LYS A 110 -12.84 13.56 -20.71
N ASP A 111 -12.62 14.57 -21.54
CA ASP A 111 -13.65 15.55 -21.92
C ASP A 111 -14.41 16.20 -20.73
N GLY A 112 -13.74 16.33 -19.58
CA GLY A 112 -14.32 16.90 -18.35
C GLY A 112 -15.22 15.94 -17.56
N LEU A 113 -15.29 14.66 -17.94
CA LEU A 113 -16.02 13.60 -17.25
C LEU A 113 -15.05 12.54 -16.72
N LEU A 114 -15.49 11.81 -15.70
CA LEU A 114 -14.74 10.68 -15.16
C LEU A 114 -14.71 9.55 -16.20
N ASP A 115 -13.51 9.04 -16.48
CA ASP A 115 -13.27 7.97 -17.45
C ASP A 115 -13.00 6.66 -16.70
N LEU A 116 -13.94 5.71 -16.81
CA LEU A 116 -13.86 4.44 -16.08
C LEU A 116 -12.74 3.54 -16.60
N ASP A 117 -12.42 3.57 -17.90
CA ASP A 117 -11.33 2.78 -18.47
C ASP A 117 -9.98 3.21 -17.87
N ARG A 118 -9.83 4.51 -17.59
CA ARG A 118 -8.65 5.07 -16.91
C ARG A 118 -8.60 4.70 -15.43
N ILE A 119 -9.75 4.58 -14.76
CA ILE A 119 -9.82 4.11 -13.37
C ILE A 119 -9.42 2.65 -13.28
N ASP A 120 -9.96 1.79 -14.15
CA ASP A 120 -9.63 0.37 -14.19
C ASP A 120 -8.13 0.15 -14.46
N ALA A 121 -7.54 0.99 -15.34
CA ALA A 121 -6.12 0.95 -15.66
C ALA A 121 -5.20 1.43 -14.53
N LEU A 122 -5.71 2.03 -13.44
CA LEU A 122 -4.90 2.35 -12.26
C LEU A 122 -4.28 1.10 -11.63
N SER A 123 -4.88 -0.07 -11.84
CA SER A 123 -4.31 -1.37 -11.47
C SER A 123 -2.96 -1.63 -12.11
N ASN A 124 -2.70 -1.10 -13.31
CA ASN A 124 -1.41 -1.22 -13.99
C ASN A 124 -0.37 -0.19 -13.53
N VAL A 125 -0.77 0.82 -12.75
CA VAL A 125 0.11 1.88 -12.27
C VAL A 125 0.78 1.47 -10.98
N SER A 126 2.11 1.56 -10.90
CA SER A 126 2.82 1.24 -9.65
C SER A 126 2.66 2.32 -8.59
N ILE A 127 2.83 1.96 -7.32
CA ILE A 127 2.78 2.92 -6.20
C ILE A 127 3.82 4.03 -6.38
N GLU A 128 4.99 3.71 -6.89
CA GLU A 128 6.05 4.67 -7.19
C GLU A 128 5.63 5.61 -8.33
N ALA A 129 4.99 5.07 -9.37
CA ALA A 129 4.51 5.84 -10.52
C ALA A 129 3.38 6.79 -10.14
N ILE A 130 2.38 6.36 -9.34
CA ILE A 130 1.32 7.25 -8.86
C ILE A 130 1.89 8.33 -7.93
N THR A 131 2.77 7.97 -6.98
CA THR A 131 3.35 8.93 -6.02
C THR A 131 4.17 10.01 -6.73
N SER A 132 5.06 9.59 -7.63
CA SER A 132 5.90 10.52 -8.41
C SER A 132 5.11 11.29 -9.47
N GLY A 133 4.13 10.66 -10.12
CA GLY A 133 3.26 11.27 -11.13
C GLY A 133 2.36 12.37 -10.57
N LEU A 134 1.88 12.20 -9.33
CA LEU A 134 1.17 13.25 -8.60
C LEU A 134 2.12 14.32 -8.02
N GLY A 135 3.44 14.13 -8.14
CA GLY A 135 4.46 15.09 -7.71
C GLY A 135 4.63 15.17 -6.20
N LEU A 136 4.37 14.08 -5.50
CA LEU A 136 4.56 13.98 -4.06
C LEU A 136 6.04 13.78 -3.74
N ALA A 137 6.45 14.19 -2.54
CA ALA A 137 7.79 13.93 -2.05
C ALA A 137 8.02 12.41 -1.84
N SER A 138 9.27 11.95 -1.96
CA SER A 138 9.60 10.51 -1.97
C SER A 138 9.33 9.79 -0.65
N ASP A 139 9.29 10.54 0.45
CA ASP A 139 8.97 10.09 1.80
C ASP A 139 7.46 10.02 2.08
N LEU A 140 6.64 10.65 1.24
CA LEU A 140 5.19 10.57 1.32
C LEU A 140 4.68 9.32 0.61
N LYS A 141 3.56 8.79 1.12
CA LYS A 141 2.82 7.68 0.54
C LYS A 141 1.37 8.08 0.29
N VAL A 142 0.68 7.27 -0.49
CA VAL A 142 -0.69 7.53 -0.92
C VAL A 142 -1.62 6.37 -0.63
N ARG A 143 -2.88 6.69 -0.37
CA ARG A 143 -4.02 5.79 -0.58
C ARG A 143 -5.05 6.49 -1.45
N LEU A 144 -5.46 5.83 -2.52
CA LEU A 144 -6.50 6.32 -3.42
C LEU A 144 -7.72 5.43 -3.28
N LEU A 145 -8.86 6.04 -2.98
CA LEU A 145 -10.17 5.39 -2.94
C LEU A 145 -11.11 6.10 -3.92
N ILE A 146 -11.68 5.34 -4.84
CA ILE A 146 -12.73 5.79 -5.76
C ILE A 146 -13.94 4.90 -5.53
N GLN A 147 -15.07 5.51 -5.15
CA GLN A 147 -16.27 4.77 -4.80
C GLN A 147 -17.54 5.51 -5.20
N VAL A 148 -18.62 4.75 -5.42
CA VAL A 148 -19.96 5.29 -5.70
C VAL A 148 -20.61 5.67 -4.37
N GLU A 149 -20.79 6.97 -4.13
CA GLU A 149 -21.41 7.51 -2.91
C GLU A 149 -22.94 7.46 -2.96
N SER A 150 -23.51 7.68 -4.15
CA SER A 150 -24.95 7.56 -4.36
C SER A 150 -25.27 7.20 -5.80
N SER A 151 -26.35 6.47 -6.02
CA SER A 151 -26.82 6.06 -7.33
C SER A 151 -28.34 5.94 -7.33
N SER A 152 -28.94 6.09 -8.51
CA SER A 152 -30.33 5.68 -8.74
C SER A 152 -30.54 4.16 -8.60
N ASN A 153 -29.49 3.36 -8.83
CA ASN A 153 -29.47 1.93 -8.56
C ASN A 153 -28.87 1.68 -7.17
N LEU A 154 -29.69 1.20 -6.24
CA LEU A 154 -29.22 0.97 -4.87
C LEU A 154 -28.14 -0.12 -4.76
N GLU A 155 -28.04 -1.01 -5.74
CA GLU A 155 -26.97 -2.03 -5.78
C GLU A 155 -25.60 -1.41 -6.01
N ASN A 156 -25.52 -0.26 -6.69
CA ASN A 156 -24.25 0.40 -6.99
C ASN A 156 -23.72 1.22 -5.80
N VAL A 157 -24.55 1.51 -4.79
CA VAL A 157 -24.16 2.40 -3.69
C VAL A 157 -23.14 1.71 -2.80
N GLY A 158 -21.96 2.30 -2.68
CA GLY A 158 -20.82 1.75 -1.95
C GLY A 158 -19.91 0.88 -2.82
N ASP A 159 -20.17 0.74 -4.12
CA ASP A 159 -19.27 0.05 -5.02
C ASP A 159 -17.91 0.76 -5.05
N ILE A 160 -16.86 -0.01 -4.81
CA ILE A 160 -15.47 0.44 -4.89
C ILE A 160 -15.02 0.26 -6.34
N LEU A 161 -14.80 1.38 -7.01
CA LEU A 161 -14.23 1.40 -8.36
C LEU A 161 -12.71 1.25 -8.32
N PHE A 162 -12.06 1.75 -7.27
CA PHE A 162 -10.64 1.55 -7.02
C PHE A 162 -10.29 1.74 -5.54
N ASP A 163 -9.47 0.87 -4.97
CA ASP A 163 -8.85 1.06 -3.65
C ASP A 163 -7.41 0.54 -3.68
N GLY A 164 -6.45 1.43 -3.54
CA GLY A 164 -5.03 1.08 -3.63
C GLY A 164 -4.14 2.03 -2.86
N GLY A 165 -2.94 1.57 -2.53
CA GLY A 165 -1.92 2.36 -1.85
C GLY A 165 -1.45 1.75 -0.54
N SER A 166 -0.96 2.58 0.37
CA SER A 166 -0.40 2.17 1.65
C SER A 166 -1.35 2.43 2.82
N ASP A 167 -1.18 1.64 3.89
CA ASP A 167 -1.86 1.90 5.15
C ASP A 167 -1.19 3.03 5.94
N ARG A 168 -2.00 3.90 6.54
CA ARG A 168 -1.56 4.97 7.46
C ARG A 168 -1.08 4.48 8.83
N SER A 169 -0.97 3.16 9.04
CA SER A 169 -0.80 2.54 10.36
C SER A 169 0.40 3.05 11.16
N THR A 170 1.45 3.54 10.49
CA THR A 170 2.64 4.14 11.11
C THR A 170 2.81 5.63 10.80
N ALA A 171 1.78 6.30 10.30
CA ALA A 171 1.84 7.73 9.95
C ALA A 171 1.85 8.60 11.21
N GLY A 172 2.75 9.57 11.25
CA GLY A 172 2.71 10.69 12.19
C GLY A 172 1.84 11.84 11.70
N THR A 173 1.69 11.99 10.38
CA THR A 173 0.90 13.03 9.72
C THR A 173 0.22 12.47 8.47
N SER A 174 -1.05 12.84 8.26
CA SER A 174 -1.86 12.43 7.12
C SER A 174 -2.84 13.55 6.75
N SER A 175 -3.13 13.67 5.46
CA SER A 175 -4.14 14.57 4.92
C SER A 175 -4.95 13.86 3.84
N VAL A 176 -6.22 14.23 3.72
CA VAL A 176 -7.15 13.66 2.74
C VAL A 176 -7.77 14.78 1.95
N ALA A 177 -7.67 14.70 0.62
CA ALA A 177 -8.44 15.53 -0.29
C ALA A 177 -9.48 14.64 -0.99
N SER A 178 -10.69 15.18 -1.22
CA SER A 178 -11.71 14.47 -1.97
C SER A 178 -12.46 15.38 -2.95
N ARG A 179 -12.93 14.78 -4.04
CA ARG A 179 -13.71 15.45 -5.08
C ARG A 179 -14.81 14.51 -5.58
N THR A 180 -15.98 15.08 -5.80
CA THR A 180 -17.15 14.32 -6.25
C THR A 180 -17.48 14.64 -7.71
N PHE A 181 -17.82 13.59 -8.46
CA PHE A 181 -18.22 13.65 -9.86
C PHE A 181 -19.63 13.09 -10.02
N ILE A 182 -20.37 13.66 -10.97
CA ILE A 182 -21.66 13.11 -11.40
C ILE A 182 -21.40 12.40 -12.72
N SER A 183 -21.56 11.08 -12.73
CA SER A 183 -21.42 10.23 -13.91
C SER A 183 -22.76 9.55 -14.21
N GLY A 184 -23.53 10.12 -15.14
CA GLY A 184 -24.89 9.66 -15.41
C GLY A 184 -25.79 9.81 -14.17
N ASN A 185 -26.20 8.67 -13.60
CA ASN A 185 -27.03 8.61 -12.40
C ASN A 185 -26.23 8.41 -11.10
N ASP A 186 -24.92 8.26 -11.22
CA ASP A 186 -24.04 7.91 -10.11
C ASP A 186 -23.26 9.14 -9.66
N VAL A 187 -23.07 9.26 -8.36
CA VAL A 187 -22.25 10.26 -7.71
C VAL A 187 -21.03 9.52 -7.19
N ILE A 188 -19.87 9.78 -7.78
CA ILE A 188 -18.62 9.08 -7.51
C ILE A 188 -17.71 10.00 -6.71
N SER A 189 -17.18 9.52 -5.60
CA SER A 189 -16.15 10.21 -4.81
C SER A 189 -14.77 9.68 -5.17
N VAL A 190 -13.84 10.60 -5.42
CA VAL A 190 -12.41 10.33 -5.56
C VAL A 190 -11.74 10.93 -4.34
N SER A 191 -11.16 10.08 -3.50
CA SER A 191 -10.48 10.47 -2.27
C SER A 191 -9.01 10.07 -2.32
N LEU A 192 -8.12 11.04 -2.20
CA LEU A 192 -6.68 10.84 -2.11
C LEU A 192 -6.20 11.17 -0.70
N GLU A 193 -5.74 10.15 0.02
CA GLU A 193 -5.00 10.30 1.26
C GLU A 193 -3.50 10.36 0.96
N VAL A 194 -2.81 11.33 1.56
CA VAL A 194 -1.34 11.46 1.53
C VAL A 194 -0.84 11.45 2.96
N HIS A 195 0.16 10.63 3.25
CA HIS A 195 0.68 10.49 4.60
C HIS A 195 2.18 10.18 4.64
N ASP A 196 2.80 10.43 5.78
CA ASP A 196 4.22 10.12 6.04
C ASP A 196 4.44 8.70 6.61
N GLY A 197 3.37 7.95 6.78
CA GLY A 197 3.43 6.56 7.23
C GLY A 197 3.90 5.60 6.14
N GLY A 198 4.53 4.51 6.58
CA GLY A 198 4.51 3.25 5.87
C GLY A 198 5.80 2.88 5.14
N LYS A 199 6.40 1.78 5.60
CA LYS A 199 7.24 0.90 4.76
C LYS A 199 6.45 0.45 3.52
N ALA A 200 7.13 0.04 2.45
CA ALA A 200 6.46 -0.47 1.25
C ALA A 200 5.45 -1.57 1.62
N PRO A 201 4.26 -1.60 0.99
CA PRO A 201 3.21 -2.55 1.37
C PRO A 201 3.67 -3.98 1.05
N LYS A 202 3.89 -4.77 2.11
CA LYS A 202 4.27 -6.19 2.01
C LYS A 202 3.02 -7.03 1.76
N VAL A 203 2.33 -6.77 0.65
CA VAL A 203 0.98 -7.30 0.38
C VAL A 203 0.91 -8.32 -0.75
N LEU A 204 2.04 -8.65 -1.41
CA LEU A 204 2.10 -9.85 -2.26
C LEU A 204 1.91 -11.11 -1.41
N ARG A 205 1.15 -12.07 -1.93
CA ARG A 205 0.85 -13.34 -1.25
C ARG A 205 1.07 -14.50 -2.20
N ILE A 206 1.86 -15.48 -1.79
CA ILE A 206 1.77 -16.81 -2.42
C ILE A 206 0.37 -17.34 -2.15
N THR A 207 -0.32 -17.80 -3.18
CA THR A 207 -1.68 -18.37 -3.12
C THR A 207 -1.66 -19.88 -3.37
N GLU A 208 -0.81 -20.35 -4.28
CA GLU A 208 -0.68 -21.77 -4.58
C GLU A 208 0.76 -22.12 -4.99
N VAL A 209 1.19 -23.35 -4.68
CA VAL A 209 2.51 -23.88 -5.06
C VAL A 209 2.35 -25.30 -5.58
N SER A 210 2.94 -25.59 -6.76
CA SER A 210 3.04 -26.94 -7.30
C SER A 210 4.49 -27.41 -7.33
N PRO A 211 4.94 -28.13 -6.28
CA PRO A 211 6.29 -28.71 -6.26
C PRO A 211 6.38 -30.00 -7.08
N ARG A 212 5.24 -30.61 -7.46
CA ARG A 212 5.21 -31.88 -8.19
C ARG A 212 4.08 -31.98 -9.23
N PRO A 213 4.13 -31.17 -10.30
CA PRO A 213 3.12 -31.20 -11.37
C PRO A 213 2.97 -32.59 -12.03
N ALA A 214 1.79 -32.89 -12.56
CA ALA A 214 1.55 -34.10 -13.36
C ALA A 214 2.41 -34.16 -14.63
N ASP A 215 2.62 -35.37 -15.14
CA ASP A 215 3.19 -35.65 -16.46
C ASP A 215 4.55 -35.00 -16.76
N GLY A 216 5.31 -34.63 -15.73
CA GLY A 216 6.59 -33.93 -15.88
C GLY A 216 6.43 -32.47 -16.29
N GLY A 217 5.27 -31.86 -16.01
CA GLY A 217 5.06 -30.43 -16.19
C GLY A 217 6.00 -29.57 -15.34
N PRO A 218 6.07 -28.26 -15.63
CA PRO A 218 6.92 -27.32 -14.90
C PRO A 218 6.42 -27.07 -13.47
N GLU A 219 7.33 -27.06 -12.50
CA GLU A 219 7.04 -26.57 -11.15
C GLU A 219 6.59 -25.11 -11.24
N TRP A 220 5.69 -24.70 -10.36
CA TRP A 220 5.21 -23.32 -10.36
C TRP A 220 4.82 -22.80 -8.99
N ILE A 221 4.86 -21.48 -8.87
CA ILE A 221 4.46 -20.70 -7.70
C ILE A 221 3.49 -19.63 -8.19
N GLU A 222 2.33 -19.55 -7.58
CA GLU A 222 1.36 -18.48 -7.84
C GLU A 222 1.45 -17.42 -6.74
N VAL A 223 1.47 -16.15 -7.16
CA VAL A 223 1.46 -14.99 -6.27
C VAL A 223 0.39 -14.02 -6.70
N GLN A 224 -0.44 -13.58 -5.75
CA GLN A 224 -1.43 -12.53 -5.96
C GLN A 224 -0.95 -11.21 -5.36
N ASN A 225 -1.17 -10.12 -6.09
CA ASN A 225 -1.05 -8.77 -5.57
C ASN A 225 -2.35 -8.33 -4.88
N GLN A 226 -2.30 -8.16 -3.56
CA GLN A 226 -3.46 -7.72 -2.76
C GLN A 226 -3.63 -6.19 -2.75
N ASN A 227 -2.75 -5.43 -3.41
CA ASN A 227 -2.90 -3.98 -3.55
C ASN A 227 -3.74 -3.64 -4.79
N GLY A 228 -4.46 -2.52 -4.77
CA GLY A 228 -5.10 -1.98 -5.97
C GLY A 228 -4.13 -1.39 -6.99
N PHE A 229 -2.93 -0.97 -6.57
CA PHE A 229 -1.85 -0.56 -7.49
C PHE A 229 -0.92 -1.72 -7.84
N ALA A 230 -0.22 -1.58 -8.97
CA ALA A 230 0.83 -2.51 -9.34
C ALA A 230 1.99 -2.46 -8.32
N LEU A 231 2.63 -3.61 -8.09
CA LEU A 231 3.79 -3.72 -7.20
C LEU A 231 5.03 -4.17 -7.95
N SER A 232 6.13 -3.45 -7.76
CA SER A 232 7.45 -3.85 -8.24
C SER A 232 7.91 -5.11 -7.51
N LEU A 233 8.53 -6.02 -8.25
CA LEU A 233 9.22 -7.19 -7.70
C LEU A 233 10.63 -6.85 -7.19
N LYS A 234 11.12 -5.63 -7.40
CA LYS A 234 12.43 -5.23 -6.85
C LYS A 234 12.43 -5.38 -5.33
N GLY A 235 13.44 -6.07 -4.81
CA GLY A 235 13.58 -6.33 -3.37
C GLY A 235 12.79 -7.55 -2.87
N TRP A 236 11.95 -8.14 -3.71
CA TRP A 236 11.32 -9.44 -3.44
C TRP A 236 12.24 -10.59 -3.80
N SER A 237 12.22 -11.64 -3.00
CA SER A 237 13.01 -12.84 -3.26
C SER A 237 12.26 -14.11 -2.87
N PHE A 238 12.56 -15.19 -3.58
CA PHE A 238 12.23 -16.54 -3.14
C PHE A 238 13.46 -17.24 -2.56
N GLU A 239 13.29 -17.91 -1.44
CA GLU A 239 14.24 -18.87 -0.89
C GLU A 239 13.55 -20.23 -0.92
N ARG A 240 14.17 -21.23 -1.55
CA ARG A 240 13.76 -22.63 -1.40
C ARG A 240 14.83 -23.40 -0.63
N SER A 241 14.39 -24.36 0.16
CA SER A 241 15.28 -25.31 0.82
C SER A 241 14.66 -26.70 0.89
N GLY A 242 15.44 -27.74 0.57
CA GLY A 242 15.02 -29.13 0.62
C GLY A 242 16.21 -30.08 0.71
N THR A 243 16.04 -31.33 0.30
CA THR A 243 17.13 -32.33 0.25
C THR A 243 18.18 -31.99 -0.80
N SER A 244 17.79 -31.26 -1.86
CA SER A 244 18.67 -30.74 -2.91
C SER A 244 19.48 -29.50 -2.51
N GLY A 245 19.34 -29.01 -1.26
CA GLY A 245 20.03 -27.83 -0.75
C GLY A 245 19.14 -26.59 -0.65
N THR A 246 19.77 -25.42 -0.47
CA THR A 246 19.11 -24.11 -0.39
C THR A 246 19.48 -23.27 -1.59
N THR A 247 18.52 -22.54 -2.15
CA THR A 247 18.73 -21.63 -3.29
C THR A 247 17.85 -20.41 -3.14
N ASP A 248 18.42 -19.24 -3.41
CA ASP A 248 17.74 -17.97 -3.33
C ASP A 248 17.70 -17.31 -4.71
N TYR A 249 16.57 -16.67 -5.02
CA TYR A 249 16.40 -15.86 -6.23
C TYR A 249 15.86 -14.48 -5.84
N LEU A 250 16.66 -13.44 -6.09
CA LEU A 250 16.31 -12.05 -5.83
C LEU A 250 15.87 -11.37 -7.14
N TYR A 251 14.66 -10.83 -7.14
CA TYR A 251 14.16 -10.01 -8.24
C TYR A 251 14.76 -8.61 -8.18
N LYS A 252 15.24 -8.15 -9.33
CA LYS A 252 15.75 -6.79 -9.54
C LYS A 252 14.80 -5.92 -10.35
N GLU A 253 13.87 -6.57 -11.03
CA GLU A 253 12.90 -5.99 -11.95
C GLU A 253 11.68 -6.90 -12.03
N GLY A 254 10.63 -6.42 -12.70
CA GLY A 254 9.33 -7.06 -12.78
C GLY A 254 8.27 -6.29 -12.00
N VAL A 255 7.02 -6.45 -12.42
CA VAL A 255 5.85 -5.81 -11.83
C VAL A 255 4.66 -6.77 -11.89
N ILE A 256 3.84 -6.76 -10.85
CA ILE A 256 2.56 -7.47 -10.82
C ILE A 256 1.47 -6.41 -10.74
N PRO A 257 0.52 -6.34 -11.71
CA PRO A 257 -0.59 -5.39 -11.63
C PRO A 257 -1.41 -5.56 -10.34
N GLY A 258 -2.12 -4.51 -9.95
CA GLY A 258 -2.97 -4.47 -8.76
C GLY A 258 -4.13 -5.45 -8.85
N GLY A 259 -4.38 -6.21 -7.78
CA GLY A 259 -5.42 -7.24 -7.73
C GLY A 259 -5.11 -8.53 -8.50
N GLU A 260 -4.12 -8.48 -9.40
CA GLU A 260 -3.83 -9.54 -10.37
C GLU A 260 -2.89 -10.64 -9.84
N ILE A 261 -2.81 -11.70 -10.62
CA ILE A 261 -2.01 -12.90 -10.35
C ILE A 261 -0.75 -12.91 -11.23
N ALA A 262 0.36 -13.31 -10.63
CA ALA A 262 1.60 -13.69 -11.30
C ALA A 262 1.87 -15.18 -11.13
N LEU A 263 2.23 -15.85 -12.22
CA LEU A 263 2.74 -17.22 -12.19
C LEU A 263 4.25 -17.23 -12.39
N PHE A 264 4.97 -17.87 -11.48
CA PHE A 264 6.38 -18.17 -11.63
C PHE A 264 6.50 -19.63 -12.02
N SER A 265 7.07 -19.92 -13.20
CA SER A 265 7.10 -21.28 -13.75
C SER A 265 8.52 -21.73 -14.08
N GLY A 266 8.77 -23.04 -13.95
CA GLY A 266 9.98 -23.69 -14.44
C GLY A 266 10.07 -23.75 -15.97
N ASP A 267 8.94 -23.66 -16.68
CA ASP A 267 8.91 -23.51 -18.14
C ASP A 267 7.61 -22.79 -18.55
N PRO A 268 7.65 -21.46 -18.68
CA PRO A 268 6.48 -20.67 -19.07
C PRO A 268 5.86 -21.09 -20.41
N THR A 269 6.61 -21.76 -21.30
CA THR A 269 6.10 -22.11 -22.63
C THR A 269 5.16 -23.32 -22.62
N SER A 270 5.30 -24.21 -21.63
CA SER A 270 4.45 -25.38 -21.45
C SER A 270 3.50 -25.27 -20.26
N GLN A 271 3.62 -24.21 -19.46
CA GLN A 271 2.76 -23.93 -18.31
C GLN A 271 1.34 -23.56 -18.71
N GLU A 272 0.34 -24.16 -18.06
CA GLU A 272 -1.02 -23.63 -18.07
C GLU A 272 -1.08 -22.36 -17.22
N ILE A 273 -1.53 -21.24 -17.80
CA ILE A 273 -1.42 -19.92 -17.16
C ILE A 273 -2.74 -19.39 -16.57
N GLY A 274 -3.87 -20.04 -16.86
CA GLY A 274 -5.18 -19.59 -16.40
C GLY A 274 -5.46 -18.11 -16.72
N ASN A 275 -5.83 -17.35 -15.69
CA ASN A 275 -6.04 -15.91 -15.74
C ASN A 275 -4.83 -15.11 -15.23
N ALA A 276 -3.64 -15.70 -15.12
CA ALA A 276 -2.47 -14.97 -14.67
C ALA A 276 -2.14 -13.82 -15.63
N SER A 277 -2.01 -12.61 -15.08
CA SER A 277 -1.69 -11.39 -15.83
C SER A 277 -0.25 -11.38 -16.36
N VAL A 278 0.66 -12.00 -15.61
CA VAL A 278 2.10 -12.04 -15.92
C VAL A 278 2.68 -13.41 -15.56
N VAL A 279 3.65 -13.86 -16.36
CA VAL A 279 4.35 -15.13 -16.15
C VAL A 279 5.85 -14.89 -16.14
N TYR A 280 6.53 -15.38 -15.11
CA TYR A 280 7.96 -15.24 -14.91
C TYR A 280 8.67 -16.59 -15.04
N ASP A 281 9.79 -16.60 -15.77
CA ASP A 281 10.64 -17.78 -15.95
C ASP A 281 11.60 -17.94 -14.76
N LEU A 282 11.35 -18.94 -13.92
CA LEU A 282 12.27 -19.38 -12.87
C LEU A 282 13.00 -20.69 -13.20
N GLY A 283 12.74 -21.29 -14.35
CA GLY A 283 13.51 -22.43 -14.84
C GLY A 283 14.87 -22.03 -15.38
N SER A 284 14.94 -20.91 -16.08
CA SER A 284 16.19 -20.35 -16.61
C SER A 284 17.23 -20.03 -15.53
N SER A 285 16.79 -19.72 -14.31
CA SER A 285 17.64 -19.50 -13.14
C SER A 285 18.04 -20.78 -12.40
N GLY A 286 17.42 -21.92 -12.74
CA GLY A 286 17.55 -23.18 -12.01
C GLY A 286 16.84 -23.17 -10.64
N PHE A 287 15.98 -22.18 -10.38
CA PHE A 287 15.21 -22.12 -9.15
C PHE A 287 14.06 -23.13 -9.19
N LEU A 288 13.26 -23.13 -10.27
CA LEU A 288 12.17 -24.10 -10.48
C LEU A 288 12.57 -25.19 -11.47
N GLY A 289 12.01 -26.37 -11.25
CA GLY A 289 12.24 -27.58 -12.03
C GLY A 289 11.21 -27.82 -13.14
N VAL A 290 11.57 -28.72 -14.08
CA VAL A 290 10.70 -29.21 -15.16
C VAL A 290 11.03 -30.68 -15.42
N GLY A 291 10.02 -31.50 -15.68
CA GLY A 291 10.21 -32.91 -16.01
C GLY A 291 10.83 -33.68 -14.84
N SER A 292 12.03 -34.21 -15.05
CA SER A 292 12.77 -34.95 -14.02
C SER A 292 13.66 -34.07 -13.14
N VAL A 293 13.80 -32.78 -13.47
CA VAL A 293 14.56 -31.83 -12.66
C VAL A 293 13.61 -31.27 -11.61
N SER A 294 13.93 -31.48 -10.33
CA SER A 294 13.17 -30.95 -9.20
C SER A 294 13.92 -29.76 -8.61
N GLY A 295 13.26 -28.61 -8.57
CA GLY A 295 13.75 -27.39 -7.93
C GLY A 295 13.26 -27.36 -6.49
N LEU A 296 11.94 -27.35 -6.30
CA LEU A 296 11.29 -27.19 -5.00
C LEU A 296 11.47 -28.38 -4.05
N ASP A 297 11.85 -29.56 -4.57
CA ASP A 297 11.90 -30.86 -3.87
C ASP A 297 10.52 -31.49 -3.69
N ASP A 298 10.33 -32.66 -4.27
CA ASP A 298 9.06 -33.39 -4.28
C ASP A 298 8.66 -33.99 -2.93
N ASN A 299 9.60 -34.14 -1.99
CA ASN A 299 9.42 -34.97 -0.78
C ASN A 299 9.44 -34.15 0.50
N ILE A 300 10.43 -33.26 0.65
CA ILE A 300 10.55 -32.35 1.79
C ILE A 300 11.11 -31.04 1.28
N GLY A 301 10.27 -30.01 1.32
CA GLY A 301 10.64 -28.69 0.85
C GLY A 301 10.06 -27.58 1.70
N ARG A 302 10.70 -26.43 1.60
CA ARG A 302 10.24 -25.17 2.15
C ARG A 302 10.48 -24.09 1.13
N LEU A 303 9.46 -23.28 0.91
CA LEU A 303 9.50 -22.07 0.11
C LEU A 303 9.21 -20.88 1.02
N LYS A 304 10.05 -19.86 0.95
CA LYS A 304 9.81 -18.56 1.58
C LYS A 304 9.76 -17.49 0.51
N MET A 305 8.84 -16.55 0.68
CA MET A 305 8.88 -15.27 -0.02
C MET A 305 9.32 -14.21 0.98
N LEU A 306 10.37 -13.47 0.64
CA LEU A 306 10.94 -12.42 1.46
C LEU A 306 10.89 -11.09 0.72
N PHE A 307 10.92 -10.01 1.49
CA PHE A 307 11.01 -8.65 0.98
C PHE A 307 12.00 -7.84 1.81
N ALA A 308 12.93 -7.17 1.14
CA ALA A 308 13.88 -6.22 1.69
C ALA A 308 13.70 -4.85 1.01
N GLU A 309 13.69 -3.79 1.80
CA GLU A 309 13.82 -2.42 1.29
C GLU A 309 15.27 -2.18 0.78
N GLU A 310 15.48 -1.12 0.00
CA GLU A 310 16.81 -0.82 -0.57
C GLU A 310 17.92 -0.61 0.48
N ASP A 311 17.56 -0.22 1.69
CA ASP A 311 18.45 0.03 2.82
C ASP A 311 18.50 -1.12 3.85
N GLU A 312 17.73 -2.19 3.65
CA GLU A 312 17.70 -3.36 4.52
C GLU A 312 18.65 -4.46 3.97
N GLY A 313 19.62 -4.91 4.79
CA GLY A 313 20.56 -5.96 4.41
C GLY A 313 20.01 -7.39 4.50
N GLU A 314 18.84 -7.57 5.12
CA GLU A 314 18.16 -8.86 5.25
C GLU A 314 16.67 -8.70 4.95
N GLY A 315 16.12 -9.62 4.16
CA GLY A 315 14.70 -9.64 3.83
C GLY A 315 13.82 -10.11 4.98
N SER A 316 12.72 -9.41 5.20
CA SER A 316 11.65 -9.86 6.08
C SER A 316 10.82 -10.95 5.41
N GLN A 317 10.53 -12.04 6.13
CA GLN A 317 9.71 -13.13 5.62
C GLN A 317 8.23 -12.72 5.52
N VAL A 318 7.66 -12.79 4.32
CA VAL A 318 6.25 -12.48 4.04
C VAL A 318 5.42 -13.76 3.99
N CYS A 319 5.83 -14.74 3.19
CA CYS A 319 5.17 -16.04 3.09
C CYS A 319 6.14 -17.17 3.48
N LYS A 320 5.60 -18.25 4.03
CA LYS A 320 6.35 -19.47 4.33
C LYS A 320 5.47 -20.69 4.10
N VAL A 321 5.84 -21.48 3.09
CA VAL A 321 5.21 -22.74 2.72
C VAL A 321 6.17 -23.87 3.08
N GLU A 322 5.68 -24.91 3.74
CA GLU A 322 6.47 -26.08 4.14
C GLU A 322 5.70 -27.36 3.82
N TRP A 323 6.40 -28.35 3.29
CA TRP A 323 5.86 -29.67 3.06
C TRP A 323 6.88 -30.76 3.39
N GLY A 324 6.38 -31.95 3.65
CA GLY A 324 7.19 -33.10 3.99
C GLY A 324 6.40 -34.39 3.93
N ALA A 325 7.03 -35.49 4.35
CA ALA A 325 6.37 -36.80 4.42
C ALA A 325 5.05 -36.79 5.22
N ALA A 326 4.90 -35.88 6.19
CA ALA A 326 3.68 -35.72 6.98
C ALA A 326 2.57 -34.93 6.27
N SER A 327 2.90 -34.01 5.35
CA SER A 327 1.90 -33.30 4.55
C SER A 327 1.40 -34.14 3.38
N GLY A 328 2.16 -35.16 2.95
CA GLY A 328 1.70 -36.18 2.02
C GLY A 328 1.49 -35.64 0.59
N ILE A 329 2.38 -34.78 0.10
CA ILE A 329 2.30 -34.29 -1.28
C ILE A 329 2.52 -35.43 -2.26
N LEU A 330 1.47 -35.74 -3.02
CA LEU A 330 1.51 -36.71 -4.10
C LEU A 330 1.76 -36.02 -5.44
N LEU A 331 1.91 -36.83 -6.49
CA LEU A 331 1.95 -36.32 -7.85
C LEU A 331 0.67 -35.50 -8.13
N ASN A 332 0.85 -34.34 -8.73
CA ASN A 332 -0.19 -33.39 -9.08
C ASN A 332 -0.91 -32.74 -7.89
N ASN A 333 -0.37 -32.84 -6.67
CA ASN A 333 -0.88 -32.07 -5.55
C ASN A 333 -0.24 -30.68 -5.52
N THR A 334 -1.01 -29.73 -5.03
CA THR A 334 -0.56 -28.37 -4.76
C THR A 334 -0.72 -28.02 -3.29
N ILE A 335 -0.09 -26.94 -2.88
CA ILE A 335 -0.23 -26.36 -1.55
C ILE A 335 -0.93 -25.02 -1.70
N VAL A 336 -2.14 -24.92 -1.18
CA VAL A 336 -3.03 -23.77 -1.36
C VAL A 336 -3.13 -22.99 -0.05
N TRP A 337 -3.09 -21.67 -0.15
CA TRP A 337 -3.28 -20.76 0.96
C TRP A 337 -4.75 -20.73 1.39
N ASN A 338 -5.02 -20.83 2.69
CA ASN A 338 -6.39 -20.88 3.23
C ASN A 338 -6.90 -19.53 3.78
N GLY A 339 -6.19 -18.43 3.51
CA GLY A 339 -6.52 -17.10 4.00
C GLY A 339 -5.97 -16.75 5.41
N GLY A 340 -5.36 -17.70 6.12
CA GLY A 340 -4.68 -17.45 7.40
C GLY A 340 -3.38 -16.64 7.26
N PRO A 341 -2.67 -16.26 8.34
CA PRO A 341 -1.40 -15.54 8.24
C PRO A 341 -0.36 -16.33 7.41
N PRO A 342 0.13 -15.81 6.27
CA PRO A 342 0.86 -16.60 5.26
C PRO A 342 2.25 -17.09 5.71
N SER A 343 2.75 -16.58 6.84
CA SER A 343 4.00 -17.02 7.47
C SER A 343 3.83 -18.22 8.42
N LYS A 344 2.58 -18.66 8.65
CA LYS A 344 2.25 -19.79 9.55
C LYS A 344 1.98 -21.04 8.73
N SER A 345 2.50 -22.17 9.19
CA SER A 345 2.28 -23.47 8.54
C SER A 345 0.81 -23.91 8.55
N SER A 346 0.01 -23.46 9.53
CA SER A 346 -1.43 -23.72 9.61
C SER A 346 -2.26 -23.02 8.53
N SER A 347 -1.65 -22.16 7.73
CA SER A 347 -2.33 -21.37 6.70
C SER A 347 -2.32 -22.06 5.33
N TRP A 348 -1.87 -23.31 5.27
CA TRP A 348 -1.61 -24.03 4.03
C TRP A 348 -2.26 -25.41 4.06
N ASN A 349 -3.01 -25.73 3.01
CA ASN A 349 -3.66 -27.01 2.82
C ASN A 349 -3.12 -27.68 1.57
N VAL A 350 -3.09 -29.01 1.57
CA VAL A 350 -2.80 -29.78 0.35
C VAL A 350 -4.08 -29.92 -0.45
N SER A 351 -4.01 -29.63 -1.75
CA SER A 351 -5.08 -29.81 -2.74
C SER A 351 -4.65 -30.85 -3.77
N ASP A 352 -5.60 -31.62 -4.30
CA ASP A 352 -5.43 -32.56 -5.41
C ASP A 352 -5.98 -32.01 -6.74
N THR A 353 -6.47 -30.77 -6.73
CA THR A 353 -6.95 -30.04 -7.92
C THR A 353 -6.09 -28.79 -8.12
N PRO A 354 -5.01 -28.86 -8.92
CA PRO A 354 -4.21 -27.69 -9.26
C PRO A 354 -5.02 -26.65 -10.00
N THR A 355 -4.84 -25.38 -9.64
CA THR A 355 -5.59 -24.25 -10.20
C THR A 355 -4.66 -23.12 -10.67
N PRO A 356 -3.69 -23.38 -11.56
CA PRO A 356 -2.73 -22.35 -11.96
C PRO A 356 -3.42 -21.15 -12.62
N GLY A 357 -3.18 -19.97 -12.07
CA GLY A 357 -3.77 -18.72 -12.54
C GLY A 357 -5.24 -18.57 -12.18
N GLN A 358 -5.72 -19.26 -11.13
CA GLN A 358 -7.10 -19.22 -10.67
C GLN A 358 -7.12 -19.10 -9.14
N VAL A 359 -8.02 -18.27 -8.60
CA VAL A 359 -8.23 -18.09 -7.15
C VAL A 359 -9.43 -18.89 -6.67
#